data_AF-A0A498SF67-F1
#
_entry.id   AF-A0A498SF67-F1
#
_cell.length_a   1.000
_cell.length_b   1.000
_cell.length_c   1.000
_cell.angle_alpha   90.00
_cell.angle_beta   90.00
_cell.angle_gamma   90.00
#
_symmetry.space_group_name_H-M   'P 1'
#
loop_
_entity.id
_entity.type
_entity.pdbx_description
1 polymer ?
#
loop_
_entity_poly.entity_id
_entity_poly.type
_entity_poly.pdbx_seq_one_letter_code
_entity_poly.pdbx_strand_id
1 'polypeptide(L)'
;MSGRGKGGKAKSSGKVKSRSSRAGLQFPVGRIHRKLRKGNYAERVGAGAPVYLAAVLEYLAAEVLELAGNAARDNKKTRINPRHLQLAVRNDEELNKLLAGVTISQGGVLPNIQAVLLPKKTAEKAAALIGHRARRNLWRNFAGVAGRSSHFDRLRFQLVLQGGRCYDMLKS
;
A
#
# COMPACT_ATOMS: atom_id res chain seq x y z
N MET A 1 1.27 -59.41 32.33
CA MET A 1 1.58 -58.85 31.00
C MET A 1 0.37 -58.05 30.50
N SER A 2 0.32 -56.73 30.73
CA SER A 2 -0.77 -55.89 30.20
C SER A 2 -0.44 -55.47 28.76
N GLY A 3 -0.73 -56.35 27.81
CA GLY A 3 -0.66 -56.04 26.38
C GLY A 3 -1.71 -55.00 26.03
N ARG A 4 -1.35 -53.72 26.06
CA ARG A 4 -2.21 -52.64 25.57
C ARG A 4 -2.19 -52.67 24.04
N GLY A 5 -3.11 -53.47 23.49
CA GLY A 5 -3.33 -53.61 22.06
C GLY A 5 -3.56 -52.27 21.37
N LYS A 6 -3.10 -52.22 20.12
CA LYS A 6 -3.18 -51.09 19.16
C LYS A 6 -4.48 -50.29 19.36
N GLY A 7 -4.33 -49.07 19.86
CA GLY A 7 -5.40 -48.23 20.41
C GLY A 7 -6.64 -48.09 19.52
N GLY A 8 -7.62 -48.96 19.77
CA GLY A 8 -8.99 -48.81 19.32
C GLY A 8 -9.82 -48.07 20.37
N LYS A 9 -10.29 -46.87 20.02
CA LYS A 9 -11.39 -46.11 20.64
C LYS A 9 -11.48 -46.15 22.18
N ALA A 10 -10.64 -45.38 22.85
CA ALA A 10 -11.12 -44.66 24.03
C ALA A 10 -11.90 -43.44 23.52
N LYS A 11 -13.18 -43.30 23.89
CA LYS A 11 -13.96 -42.07 23.71
C LYS A 11 -13.22 -40.95 24.43
N SER A 12 -12.34 -40.23 23.71
CA SER A 12 -11.56 -39.17 24.31
C SER A 12 -12.47 -37.96 24.49
N SER A 13 -12.95 -37.76 25.72
CA SER A 13 -13.55 -36.53 26.23
C SER A 13 -12.58 -35.33 26.23
N GLY A 14 -11.39 -35.45 25.64
CA GLY A 14 -10.43 -34.37 25.45
C GLY A 14 -10.68 -33.57 24.17
N LYS A 15 -10.48 -32.24 24.23
CA LYS A 15 -10.57 -31.35 23.06
C LYS A 15 -9.73 -31.90 21.89
N VAL A 16 -10.40 -32.31 20.80
CA VAL A 16 -9.75 -32.75 19.58
C VAL A 16 -8.98 -31.56 18.97
N LYS A 17 -7.65 -31.59 19.05
CA LYS A 17 -6.81 -30.59 18.38
C LYS A 17 -6.95 -30.72 16.86
N SER A 18 -7.18 -29.59 16.18
CA SER A 18 -7.28 -29.55 14.72
C SER A 18 -5.92 -29.83 14.07
N ARG A 19 -5.93 -30.27 12.80
CA ARG A 19 -4.68 -30.44 12.04
C ARG A 19 -3.92 -29.12 11.84
N SER A 20 -4.66 -28.00 11.69
CA SER A 20 -4.07 -26.65 11.64
C SER A 20 -3.37 -26.30 12.95
N SER A 21 -4.02 -26.50 14.10
CA SER A 21 -3.41 -26.15 15.39
C SER A 21 -2.21 -27.04 15.74
N ARG A 22 -2.19 -28.30 15.28
CA ARG A 22 -1.02 -29.18 15.41
C ARG A 22 0.15 -28.75 14.51
N ALA A 23 -0.15 -28.12 13.37
CA ALA A 23 0.86 -27.64 12.41
C ALA A 23 1.29 -26.19 12.66
N GLY A 24 0.68 -25.48 13.61
CA GLY A 24 0.97 -24.06 13.86
C GLY A 24 0.45 -23.10 12.79
N LEU A 25 -0.51 -23.53 11.98
CA LEU A 25 -1.03 -22.75 10.84
C LEU A 25 -2.37 -22.09 11.19
N GLN A 26 -2.56 -20.85 10.78
CA GLN A 26 -3.87 -20.17 10.77
C GLN A 26 -4.78 -20.72 9.66
N PHE A 27 -4.20 -21.14 8.53
CA PHE A 27 -4.95 -21.62 7.38
C PHE A 27 -5.57 -23.01 7.65
N PRO A 28 -6.77 -23.28 7.09
CA PRO A 28 -7.54 -24.47 7.42
C PRO A 28 -7.06 -25.72 6.65
N VAL A 29 -6.07 -26.44 7.19
CA VAL A 29 -5.50 -27.69 6.64
C VAL A 29 -6.59 -28.72 6.29
N GLY A 30 -7.60 -28.89 7.16
CA GLY A 30 -8.69 -29.84 6.92
C GLY A 30 -9.55 -29.49 5.70
N ARG A 31 -9.81 -28.20 5.48
CA ARG A 31 -10.56 -27.70 4.33
C ARG A 31 -9.76 -27.85 3.04
N ILE A 32 -8.46 -27.56 3.09
CA ILE A 32 -7.54 -27.73 1.95
C ILE A 32 -7.44 -29.19 1.55
N HIS A 33 -7.32 -30.12 2.51
CA HIS A 33 -7.32 -31.56 2.22
C HIS A 33 -8.61 -31.98 1.49
N ARG A 34 -9.77 -31.51 1.95
CA ARG A 34 -11.05 -31.80 1.27
C ARG A 34 -11.09 -31.22 -0.14
N LYS A 35 -10.60 -29.99 -0.35
CA LYS A 35 -10.50 -29.36 -1.68
C LYS A 35 -9.58 -30.16 -2.61
N LEU A 36 -8.43 -30.63 -2.12
CA LEU A 36 -7.50 -31.46 -2.91
C LEU A 36 -8.15 -32.77 -3.36
N ARG A 37 -8.89 -33.45 -2.47
CA ARG A 37 -9.60 -34.69 -2.85
C ARG A 37 -10.76 -34.45 -3.82
N LYS A 38 -11.51 -33.36 -3.65
CA LYS A 38 -12.62 -33.02 -4.55
C LYS A 38 -12.13 -32.51 -5.91
N GLY A 39 -10.90 -31.99 -5.99
CA GLY A 39 -10.34 -31.40 -7.20
C GLY A 39 -9.78 -32.40 -8.23
N ASN A 40 -9.83 -33.71 -7.95
CA ASN A 40 -9.37 -34.77 -8.87
C ASN A 40 -7.92 -34.58 -9.38
N TYR A 41 -7.04 -33.99 -8.58
CA TYR A 41 -5.63 -33.77 -8.95
C TYR A 41 -4.81 -35.07 -8.97
N ALA A 42 -5.20 -36.06 -8.16
CA ALA A 42 -4.57 -37.38 -8.06
C ALA A 42 -5.55 -38.37 -7.41
N GLU A 43 -5.35 -39.67 -7.63
CA GLU A 43 -6.15 -40.74 -7.00
C GLU A 43 -6.04 -40.70 -5.47
N ARG A 44 -4.85 -40.41 -4.95
CA ARG A 44 -4.55 -40.36 -3.51
C ARG A 44 -3.86 -39.05 -3.15
N VAL A 45 -4.24 -38.49 -2.00
CA VAL A 45 -3.62 -37.29 -1.43
C VAL A 45 -2.94 -37.67 -0.13
N GLY A 46 -1.60 -37.54 -0.09
CA GLY A 46 -0.80 -37.82 1.10
C GLY A 46 -1.18 -36.90 2.27
N ALA A 47 -1.00 -37.38 3.51
CA ALA A 47 -1.40 -36.63 4.70
C ALA A 47 -0.61 -35.32 4.89
N GLY A 48 0.62 -35.23 4.40
CA GLY A 48 1.47 -34.03 4.47
C GLY A 48 1.15 -32.97 3.43
N ALA A 49 0.65 -33.36 2.24
CA ALA A 49 0.35 -32.45 1.13
C ALA A 49 -0.55 -31.25 1.53
N PRO A 50 -1.70 -31.44 2.22
CA PRO A 50 -2.53 -30.29 2.63
C PRO A 50 -1.92 -29.44 3.73
N VAL A 51 -0.93 -29.95 4.49
CA VAL A 51 -0.21 -29.15 5.48
C VAL A 51 0.78 -28.24 4.77
N TYR A 52 1.57 -28.80 3.86
CA TYR A 52 2.53 -28.05 3.06
C TYR A 52 1.85 -26.96 2.23
N LEU A 53 0.78 -27.31 1.51
CA LEU A 53 0.04 -26.32 0.72
C LEU A 53 -0.61 -25.25 1.60
N ALA A 54 -1.11 -25.60 2.78
CA ALA A 54 -1.65 -24.60 3.72
C ALA A 54 -0.58 -23.60 4.17
N ALA A 55 0.63 -24.08 4.48
CA ALA A 55 1.74 -23.23 4.88
C ALA A 55 2.16 -22.27 3.77
N VAL A 56 2.28 -22.76 2.52
CA VAL A 56 2.63 -21.91 1.37
C VAL A 56 1.55 -20.86 1.11
N LEU A 57 0.27 -21.23 1.17
CA LEU A 57 -0.83 -20.28 0.97
C LEU A 57 -0.90 -19.23 2.10
N GLU A 58 -0.60 -19.63 3.34
CA GLU A 58 -0.53 -18.72 4.48
C GLU A 58 0.63 -17.74 4.34
N TYR A 59 1.80 -18.22 3.93
CA TYR A 59 2.97 -17.39 3.65
C TYR A 59 2.68 -16.35 2.56
N LEU A 60 2.17 -16.77 1.40
CA LEU A 60 1.85 -15.84 0.30
C LEU A 60 0.78 -14.82 0.70
N ALA A 61 -0.21 -15.23 1.49
CA ALA A 61 -1.23 -14.30 1.99
C ALA A 61 -0.63 -13.28 2.96
N ALA A 62 0.27 -13.71 3.86
CA ALA A 62 0.97 -12.82 4.78
C ALA A 62 1.83 -11.80 4.02
N GLU A 63 2.61 -12.24 3.02
CA GLU A 63 3.46 -11.37 2.20
C GLU A 63 2.67 -10.26 1.49
N VAL A 64 1.58 -10.64 0.82
CA VAL A 64 0.71 -9.66 0.14
C VAL A 64 0.07 -8.70 1.13
N LEU A 65 -0.33 -9.17 2.32
CA LEU A 65 -0.94 -8.33 3.35
C LEU A 65 0.05 -7.39 4.03
N GLU A 66 1.30 -7.81 4.21
CA GLU A 66 2.39 -7.00 4.75
C GLU A 66 2.64 -5.80 3.83
N LEU A 67 2.89 -6.06 2.54
CA LEU A 67 3.14 -5.02 1.53
C LEU A 67 1.92 -4.12 1.30
N ALA A 68 0.71 -4.69 1.26
CA ALA A 68 -0.51 -3.91 1.13
C ALA A 68 -0.82 -3.08 2.40
N GLY A 69 -0.43 -3.58 3.57
CA GLY A 69 -0.48 -2.85 4.83
C GLY A 69 0.45 -1.64 4.82
N ASN A 70 1.68 -1.80 4.32
CA ASN A 70 2.63 -0.71 4.13
C ASN A 70 2.10 0.33 3.13
N ALA A 71 1.60 -0.12 1.97
CA ALA A 71 0.97 0.78 1.00
C ALA A 71 -0.27 1.52 1.56
N ALA A 72 -1.02 0.91 2.47
CA ALA A 72 -2.12 1.57 3.17
C ALA A 72 -1.61 2.68 4.10
N ARG A 73 -0.57 2.38 4.89
CA ARG A 73 0.08 3.32 5.80
C ARG A 73 0.69 4.52 5.06
N ASP A 74 1.35 4.28 3.94
CA ASP A 74 1.93 5.35 3.10
C ASP A 74 0.84 6.29 2.55
N ASN A 75 -0.33 5.73 2.24
CA ASN A 75 -1.52 6.49 1.84
C ASN A 75 -2.30 7.07 3.03
N LYS A 76 -1.74 7.03 4.25
CA LYS A 76 -2.33 7.53 5.50
C LYS A 76 -3.69 6.90 5.81
N LYS A 77 -3.86 5.62 5.49
CA LYS A 77 -5.08 4.85 5.72
C LYS A 77 -4.80 3.65 6.62
N THR A 78 -5.75 3.36 7.51
CA THR A 78 -5.69 2.20 8.42
C THR A 78 -6.31 0.93 7.83
N ARG A 79 -7.12 1.07 6.76
CA ARG A 79 -7.82 -0.03 6.10
C ARG A 79 -7.22 -0.32 4.72
N ILE A 80 -6.91 -1.58 4.47
CA ILE A 80 -6.49 -2.06 3.14
C ILE A 80 -7.69 -1.98 2.18
N ASN A 81 -7.46 -1.44 0.99
CA ASN A 81 -8.42 -1.39 -0.11
C ASN A 81 -7.79 -2.02 -1.38
N PRO A 82 -8.57 -2.21 -2.47
CA PRO A 82 -8.02 -2.81 -3.69
C PRO A 82 -6.87 -2.01 -4.33
N ARG A 83 -6.83 -0.69 -4.14
CA ARG A 83 -5.70 0.15 -4.58
C ARG A 83 -4.41 -0.24 -3.89
N HIS A 84 -4.42 -0.47 -2.58
CA HIS A 84 -3.23 -0.87 -1.83
C HIS A 84 -2.73 -2.26 -2.26
N LEU A 85 -3.64 -3.20 -2.55
CA LEU A 85 -3.29 -4.50 -3.11
C LEU A 85 -2.62 -4.37 -4.48
N GLN A 86 -3.16 -3.52 -5.35
CA GLN A 86 -2.56 -3.26 -6.66
C GLN A 86 -1.16 -2.64 -6.54
N LEU A 87 -0.99 -1.64 -5.67
CA LEU A 87 0.31 -1.00 -5.46
C LEU A 87 1.34 -2.01 -4.92
N ALA A 88 0.96 -2.82 -3.94
CA ALA A 88 1.82 -3.85 -3.36
C ALA A 88 2.26 -4.88 -4.42
N VAL A 89 1.29 -5.46 -5.15
CA VAL A 89 1.58 -6.51 -6.15
C VAL A 89 2.39 -5.99 -7.32
N ARG A 90 2.15 -4.76 -7.79
CA ARG A 90 2.83 -4.25 -9.00
C ARG A 90 4.20 -3.63 -8.73
N ASN A 91 4.47 -3.21 -7.50
CA ASN A 91 5.80 -2.70 -7.11
C ASN A 91 6.75 -3.82 -6.67
N ASP A 92 6.23 -5.01 -6.37
CA ASP A 92 7.04 -6.18 -6.03
C ASP A 92 7.28 -7.06 -7.27
N GLU A 93 8.54 -7.40 -7.55
CA GLU A 93 8.92 -8.12 -8.77
C GLU A 93 8.37 -9.56 -8.80
N GLU A 94 8.44 -10.27 -7.67
CA GLU A 94 8.04 -11.66 -7.56
C GLU A 94 6.52 -11.82 -7.65
N LEU A 95 5.77 -10.97 -6.92
CA LEU A 95 4.32 -10.93 -6.96
C LEU A 95 3.79 -10.43 -8.30
N ASN A 96 4.44 -9.44 -8.92
CA ASN A 96 4.03 -8.96 -10.24
C ASN A 96 4.19 -10.07 -11.29
N LYS A 97 5.25 -10.88 -11.21
CA LYS A 97 5.47 -12.03 -12.07
C LYS A 97 4.45 -13.15 -11.80
N LEU A 98 4.22 -13.48 -10.52
CA LEU A 98 3.26 -14.49 -10.11
C LEU A 98 1.82 -14.13 -10.55
N LEU A 99 1.49 -12.84 -10.56
CA LEU A 99 0.15 -12.30 -10.85
C LEU A 99 0.09 -11.53 -12.18
N ALA A 100 0.96 -11.85 -13.15
CA ALA A 100 1.06 -11.15 -14.43
C ALA A 100 -0.27 -11.10 -15.20
N GLY A 101 -1.06 -12.19 -15.16
CA GLY A 101 -2.36 -12.28 -15.84
C GLY A 101 -3.59 -11.95 -14.98
N VAL A 102 -3.41 -11.50 -13.74
CA VAL A 102 -4.52 -11.28 -12.80
C VAL A 102 -4.95 -9.81 -12.79
N THR A 103 -6.24 -9.56 -13.01
CA THR A 103 -6.84 -8.22 -12.86
C THR A 103 -7.38 -8.03 -11.45
N ILE A 104 -6.86 -7.02 -10.74
CA ILE A 104 -7.38 -6.62 -9.43
C ILE A 104 -8.47 -5.56 -9.66
N SER A 105 -9.73 -5.95 -9.45
CA SER A 105 -10.87 -5.04 -9.55
C SER A 105 -10.70 -3.84 -8.61
N GLN A 106 -10.97 -2.62 -9.09
CA GLN A 106 -10.82 -1.37 -8.32
C GLN A 106 -9.36 -1.05 -7.90
N GLY A 107 -8.36 -1.70 -8.50
CA GLY A 107 -6.94 -1.47 -8.20
C GLY A 107 -6.32 -0.24 -8.90
N GLY A 108 -6.83 0.14 -10.07
CA GLY A 108 -6.19 1.14 -10.93
C GLY A 108 -4.81 0.70 -11.45
N VAL A 109 -3.96 1.65 -11.83
CA VAL A 109 -2.60 1.38 -12.37
C VAL A 109 -1.52 2.10 -11.58
N LEU A 110 -0.27 1.64 -11.64
CA LEU A 110 0.85 2.38 -11.05
C LEU A 110 0.97 3.76 -11.71
N PRO A 111 1.14 4.85 -10.94
CA PRO A 111 1.41 6.16 -11.50
C PRO A 111 2.71 6.13 -12.31
N ASN A 112 2.62 6.28 -13.62
CA ASN A 112 3.76 6.38 -14.51
C ASN A 112 3.42 7.28 -15.69
N ILE A 113 4.27 8.26 -15.97
CA ILE A 113 4.15 9.16 -17.12
C ILE A 113 5.40 9.00 -17.95
N GLN A 114 5.24 8.60 -19.22
CA GLN A 114 6.35 8.49 -20.16
C GLN A 114 7.05 9.85 -20.30
N ALA A 115 8.39 9.86 -20.27
CA ALA A 115 9.17 11.10 -20.26
C ALA A 115 8.88 12.02 -21.45
N VAL A 116 8.47 11.45 -22.59
CA VAL A 116 8.06 12.19 -23.80
C VAL A 116 6.83 13.08 -23.58
N LEU A 117 5.96 12.72 -22.64
CA LEU A 117 4.73 13.45 -22.31
C LEU A 117 4.97 14.57 -21.30
N LEU A 118 6.16 14.63 -20.69
CA LEU A 118 6.47 15.68 -19.73
C LEU A 118 6.73 17.01 -20.45
N PRO A 119 6.23 18.13 -19.92
CA PRO A 119 6.52 19.45 -20.49
C PRO A 119 8.03 19.68 -20.52
N LYS A 120 8.53 20.18 -21.66
CA LYS A 120 9.95 20.53 -21.79
C LYS A 120 10.28 21.61 -20.77
N LYS A 121 11.30 21.39 -19.92
CA LYS A 121 11.79 22.29 -18.86
C LYS A 121 12.00 23.76 -19.28
N THR A 122 12.12 24.04 -20.58
CA THR A 122 12.22 25.40 -21.13
C THR A 122 10.94 26.21 -20.95
N ALA A 123 9.76 25.59 -20.95
CA ALA A 123 8.47 26.26 -20.79
C ALA A 123 8.21 26.72 -19.34
N GLU A 124 8.65 25.95 -18.34
CA GLU A 124 8.53 26.33 -16.91
C GLU A 124 9.35 27.57 -16.58
N LYS A 125 10.58 27.69 -17.10
CA LYS A 125 11.40 28.89 -16.90
C LYS A 125 10.75 30.12 -17.54
N ALA A 126 10.16 30.00 -18.72
CA ALA A 126 9.47 31.09 -19.39
C ALA A 126 8.22 31.55 -18.60
N ALA A 127 7.40 30.62 -18.12
CA ALA A 127 6.22 30.92 -17.30
C ALA A 127 6.58 31.57 -15.95
N ALA A 128 7.61 31.06 -15.28
CA ALA A 128 8.13 31.64 -14.03
C ALA A 128 8.70 33.06 -14.25
N LEU A 129 9.43 33.29 -15.36
CA LEU A 129 9.94 34.61 -15.73
C LEU A 129 8.81 35.62 -16.02
N ILE A 130 7.75 35.19 -16.70
CA ILE A 130 6.57 36.03 -16.98
C ILE A 130 5.86 36.39 -15.67
N GLY A 131 5.65 35.44 -14.76
CA GLY A 131 5.05 35.68 -13.45
C GLY A 131 5.88 36.59 -12.53
N HIS A 132 7.22 36.53 -12.59
CA HIS A 132 8.10 37.46 -11.88
C HIS A 132 8.13 38.86 -12.52
N ARG A 133 8.03 38.96 -13.85
CA ARG A 133 7.98 40.26 -14.55
C ARG A 133 6.64 40.97 -14.34
N ALA A 134 5.53 40.23 -14.37
CA ALA A 134 4.19 40.76 -14.08
C ALA A 134 4.10 41.29 -12.64
N ARG A 135 4.62 40.54 -11.64
CA ARG A 135 4.67 40.98 -10.24
C ARG A 135 5.56 42.21 -10.02
N ARG A 136 6.71 42.32 -10.73
CA ARG A 136 7.57 43.51 -10.68
C ARG A 136 6.92 44.75 -11.29
N ASN A 137 6.20 44.60 -12.40
CA ASN A 137 5.53 45.71 -13.07
C ASN A 137 4.32 46.22 -12.26
N LEU A 138 3.59 45.31 -11.61
CA LEU A 138 2.50 45.66 -10.69
C LEU A 138 3.01 46.48 -9.49
N TRP A 139 4.14 46.07 -8.90
CA TRP A 139 4.75 46.80 -7.78
C TRP A 139 5.25 48.19 -8.19
N ARG A 140 5.85 48.32 -9.38
CA ARG A 140 6.29 49.62 -9.92
C ARG A 140 5.12 50.59 -10.14
N ASN A 141 3.99 50.12 -10.67
CA ASN A 141 2.81 50.97 -10.87
C ASN A 141 2.15 51.37 -9.55
N PHE A 142 2.18 50.50 -8.54
CA PHE A 142 1.65 50.83 -7.21
C PHE A 142 2.54 51.84 -6.46
N ALA A 143 3.86 51.72 -6.57
CA ALA A 143 4.81 52.66 -5.98
C ALA A 143 4.79 54.05 -6.63
N GLY A 144 4.27 54.18 -7.86
CA GLY A 144 4.11 55.46 -8.55
C GLY A 144 2.89 56.28 -8.12
N VAL A 145 1.90 55.66 -7.48
CA VAL A 145 0.67 56.32 -6.98
C VAL A 145 0.81 56.76 -5.52
N ALA A 146 1.70 56.14 -4.75
CA ALA A 146 2.01 56.52 -3.37
C ALA A 146 3.01 57.68 -3.32
N GLY A 147 2.54 58.89 -3.64
CA GLY A 147 3.26 60.12 -3.41
C GLY A 147 3.45 60.40 -1.91
N ARG A 148 4.72 60.50 -1.50
CA ARG A 148 5.25 61.25 -0.34
C ARG A 148 4.34 61.40 0.89
N SER A 149 4.44 60.47 1.84
CA SER A 149 4.21 60.78 3.25
C SER A 149 5.02 59.87 4.16
N SER A 150 5.86 60.52 4.97
CA SER A 150 6.44 60.13 6.27
C SER A 150 7.05 58.72 6.48
N HIS A 151 8.13 58.76 7.26
CA HIS A 151 9.09 57.70 7.61
C HIS A 151 8.52 56.47 8.37
N PHE A 152 7.20 56.27 8.40
CA PHE A 152 6.52 55.29 9.26
C PHE A 152 5.92 54.07 8.55
N ASP A 153 5.96 54.00 7.21
CA ASP A 153 5.30 52.93 6.43
C ASP A 153 6.24 51.88 5.81
N ARG A 154 7.51 51.81 6.24
CA ARG A 154 8.45 50.77 5.77
C ARG A 154 8.39 49.44 6.52
N LEU A 155 7.78 49.39 7.71
CA LEU A 155 7.77 48.17 8.53
C LEU A 155 6.52 47.30 8.35
N ARG A 156 5.43 47.84 7.78
CA ARG A 156 4.19 47.06 7.59
C ARG A 156 4.14 46.27 6.28
N PHE A 157 4.91 46.66 5.27
CA PHE A 157 4.93 45.96 3.98
C PHE A 157 5.92 44.77 3.91
N GLN A 158 6.92 44.71 4.81
CA GLN A 158 7.83 43.57 4.91
C GLN A 158 7.14 42.32 5.49
N LEU A 159 6.12 42.50 6.33
CA LEU A 159 5.42 41.42 7.04
C LEU A 159 4.36 40.71 6.19
N VAL A 160 3.81 41.36 5.17
CA VAL A 160 2.80 40.74 4.28
C VAL A 160 3.45 39.85 3.20
N LEU A 161 4.74 40.05 2.90
CA LEU A 161 5.47 39.20 1.93
C LEU A 161 6.21 38.01 2.56
N GLN A 162 6.38 37.98 3.89
CA GLN A 162 6.93 36.80 4.59
C GLN A 162 5.86 35.90 5.25
N GLY A 163 4.61 36.36 5.39
CA GLY A 163 3.51 35.61 6.01
C GLY A 163 2.84 34.51 5.17
N GLY A 164 3.46 34.06 4.07
CA GLY A 164 2.89 33.04 3.16
C GLY A 164 3.44 31.62 3.34
N ARG A 165 4.21 31.34 4.40
CA ARG A 165 4.74 30.00 4.71
C ARG A 165 4.53 29.64 6.16
N CYS A 166 3.29 29.39 6.55
CA CYS A 166 2.96 28.67 7.78
C CYS A 166 1.62 27.96 7.60
N TYR A 167 1.60 26.92 6.77
CA TYR A 167 0.68 25.79 6.93
C TYR A 167 1.36 24.53 6.37
N ASP A 168 2.47 24.17 7.01
CA ASP A 168 3.01 22.81 7.05
C ASP A 168 3.66 22.63 8.42
N MET A 169 2.86 22.15 9.37
CA MET A 169 3.21 21.43 10.61
C MET A 169 2.11 21.65 11.64
N LEU A 170 1.49 20.54 12.06
CA LEU A 170 0.63 20.33 13.25
C LEU A 170 -0.76 19.75 12.92
N LYS A 171 -0.76 18.49 12.46
CA LYS A 171 -1.58 17.45 13.09
C LYS A 171 -0.68 16.25 13.36
N SER A 172 -0.74 15.79 14.61
CA SER A 172 -0.07 14.62 15.17
C SER A 172 -0.15 13.36 14.31
#